data_AF-A0A6L8FR62-F1
#
_entry.id   AF-A0A6L8FR62-F1
#
_cell.length_a   1.000
_cell.length_b   1.000
_cell.length_c   1.000
_cell.angle_alpha   90.00
_cell.angle_beta   90.00
_cell.angle_gamma   90.00
#
_symmetry.space_group_name_H-M   'P 1'
#
loop_
_entity.id
_entity.type
_entity.pdbx_description
1 polymer ?
#
loop_
_entity_poly.entity_id
_entity_poly.type
_entity_poly.pdbx_seq_one_letter_code
_entity_poly.pdbx_strand_id
1 'polypeptide(L)'
;MPTTREAEEPLEVQPLLDDEAQICSAEDFNRSYPEVYERLRQQAAPEARPGAMSPPEAKLSHNWTVAGARSTTGKPILESDPQYSVDNPSFWYEVHLCGGRYNVRGIGVPGAPGLLIGWNERVAWGVTGLGGDDADLFCEKLNPENGDQYAWQGQWREFVRCRETILVKDGPAIEMEIRQTHHGPIIDELLAKPQKDRVFALQHALWAVPKCSLGALLELMRATNWATFRQALSHYVGPPGHFIYADVEGNIGYQAGTTTPKRRGDRTQPRTGWTGEDEWELLPFDELPSMLNPERNYIATANQLTAGSWYPYRVGSSIGGGPRSWRLRELFDADPERKFSPADFAVHIHKDSVCPAVRDLVDFALLALDDEDKTDEQTAEAVAVLQDWDRRLLVDSPAFPLARKILDCLDEGFLQGSELEERYPQKWAGVCALFNQLRRQVQQTGLLPDEPLVRQWLVNTFKKACYRRDQPLAPQADTTGWVRQLVELEEPAAEEATASAAYIRHMPYMGVPEGIGAERFGSFNPDADLLSPPLQCPLVQTIWSQEGNSYCQIVDLADIDRSLALLAPGISENPQSPHHADQVPIWSTGGFREAPLGRTAVEAIAESAKFILY
;
A
#
# COMPACT_ATOMS: atom_id res chain seq x y z
N MET A 1 58.61 -7.35 -16.58
CA MET A 1 57.36 -6.79 -17.11
C MET A 1 56.23 -7.40 -16.28
N PRO A 2 55.42 -6.59 -15.58
CA PRO A 2 54.32 -7.11 -14.80
C PRO A 2 53.17 -7.48 -15.74
N THR A 3 52.66 -8.69 -15.56
CA THR A 3 51.46 -9.21 -16.20
C THR A 3 50.27 -8.33 -15.83
N THR A 4 49.60 -7.80 -16.86
CA THR A 4 48.31 -7.13 -16.77
C THR A 4 47.33 -8.01 -16.01
N ARG A 5 46.87 -7.53 -14.85
CA ARG A 5 45.62 -7.99 -14.23
C ARG A 5 44.53 -7.78 -15.27
N GLU A 6 43.95 -8.87 -15.76
CA GLU A 6 42.64 -8.81 -16.42
C GLU A 6 41.69 -8.13 -15.44
N ALA A 7 41.05 -7.06 -15.89
CA ALA A 7 39.94 -6.48 -15.17
C ALA A 7 38.85 -7.57 -15.15
N GLU A 8 38.58 -8.14 -13.97
CA GLU A 8 37.38 -8.93 -13.77
C GLU A 8 36.20 -8.05 -14.19
N GLU A 9 35.46 -8.49 -15.21
CA GLU A 9 34.18 -7.89 -15.55
C GLU A 9 33.33 -7.86 -14.27
N PRO A 10 32.70 -6.72 -13.93
CA PRO A 10 31.84 -6.68 -12.76
C PRO A 10 30.80 -7.78 -12.91
N LEU A 11 30.75 -8.70 -11.94
CA LEU A 11 29.65 -9.65 -11.80
C LEU A 11 28.36 -8.85 -11.87
N GLU A 12 27.57 -9.02 -12.94
CA GLU A 12 26.21 -8.49 -13.00
C GLU A 12 25.42 -9.18 -11.88
N VAL A 13 25.40 -8.56 -10.70
CA VAL A 13 24.53 -8.97 -9.60
C VAL A 13 23.12 -8.64 -10.06
N GLN A 14 22.38 -9.65 -10.51
CA GLN A 14 20.99 -9.46 -10.90
C GLN A 14 20.16 -9.11 -9.66
N PRO A 15 19.34 -8.04 -9.71
CA PRO A 15 18.49 -7.67 -8.58
C PRO A 15 17.50 -8.79 -8.27
N LEU A 16 17.40 -9.16 -6.99
CA LEU A 16 16.52 -10.24 -6.55
C LEU A 16 15.05 -9.85 -6.71
N LEU A 17 14.29 -10.68 -7.41
CA LEU A 17 12.82 -10.70 -7.30
C LEU A 17 12.45 -11.65 -6.17
N ASP A 18 11.75 -11.14 -5.15
CA ASP A 18 11.36 -11.94 -3.98
C ASP A 18 10.10 -12.77 -4.29
N ASP A 19 10.30 -13.91 -4.95
CA ASP A 19 9.23 -14.84 -5.30
C ASP A 19 8.47 -15.38 -4.08
N GLU A 20 9.04 -15.34 -2.88
CA GLU A 20 8.34 -15.76 -1.65
C GLU A 20 7.28 -14.73 -1.23
N ALA A 21 7.40 -13.48 -1.67
CA ALA A 21 6.41 -12.45 -1.42
C ALA A 21 5.22 -12.50 -2.39
N GLN A 22 5.24 -13.35 -3.42
CA GLN A 22 4.19 -13.34 -4.44
C GLN A 22 2.79 -13.63 -3.87
N ILE A 23 1.79 -12.85 -4.28
CA ILE A 23 0.39 -13.10 -3.93
C ILE A 23 -0.13 -14.32 -4.68
N CYS A 24 0.09 -14.35 -5.99
CA CYS A 24 -0.38 -15.38 -6.90
C CYS A 24 0.78 -16.30 -7.33
N SER A 25 0.79 -17.52 -6.81
CA SER A 25 1.78 -18.54 -7.20
C SER A 25 1.50 -19.08 -8.60
N ALA A 26 2.53 -19.63 -9.26
CA ALA A 26 2.38 -20.32 -10.54
C ALA A 26 1.40 -21.51 -10.43
N GLU A 27 1.47 -22.23 -9.31
CA GLU A 27 0.63 -23.40 -9.04
C GLU A 27 -0.85 -23.01 -8.86
N ASP A 28 -1.14 -21.99 -8.05
CA ASP A 28 -2.52 -21.54 -7.82
C ASP A 28 -3.12 -20.90 -9.09
N PHE A 29 -2.31 -20.17 -9.88
CA PHE A 29 -2.73 -19.63 -11.16
C PHE A 29 -3.03 -20.75 -12.16
N ASN A 30 -2.12 -21.73 -12.31
CA ASN A 30 -2.29 -22.86 -13.21
C ASN A 30 -3.51 -23.72 -12.83
N ARG A 31 -3.74 -23.95 -11.53
CA ARG A 31 -4.94 -24.65 -11.06
C ARG A 31 -6.23 -23.91 -11.42
N SER A 32 -6.20 -22.58 -11.37
CA SER A 32 -7.37 -21.74 -11.70
C SER A 32 -7.59 -21.61 -13.21
N TYR A 33 -6.52 -21.44 -13.99
CA TYR A 33 -6.56 -21.08 -15.41
C TYR A 33 -5.44 -21.76 -16.23
N PRO A 34 -5.47 -23.09 -16.41
CA PRO A 34 -4.36 -23.84 -17.01
C PRO A 34 -4.08 -23.44 -18.47
N GLU A 35 -5.12 -23.14 -19.24
CA GLU A 35 -4.96 -22.71 -20.63
C GLU A 35 -4.30 -21.33 -20.75
N VAL A 36 -4.61 -20.42 -19.83
CA VAL A 36 -3.98 -19.09 -19.78
C VAL A 36 -2.53 -19.23 -19.35
N TYR A 37 -2.27 -20.05 -18.33
CA TYR A 37 -0.93 -20.33 -17.83
C TYR A 37 0.00 -20.85 -18.94
N GLU A 38 -0.46 -21.81 -19.74
CA GLU A 38 0.34 -22.33 -20.86
C GLU A 38 0.62 -21.27 -21.93
N ARG A 39 -0.33 -20.36 -22.22
CA ARG A 39 -0.07 -19.24 -23.14
C ARG A 39 0.99 -18.28 -22.59
N LEU A 40 0.89 -17.91 -21.31
CA LEU A 40 1.87 -17.04 -20.65
C LEU A 40 3.26 -17.68 -20.65
N ARG A 41 3.35 -18.98 -20.39
CA ARG A 41 4.60 -19.74 -20.42
C ARG A 41 5.25 -19.75 -21.82
N GLN A 42 4.46 -19.79 -22.88
CA GLN A 42 4.95 -19.72 -24.26
C GLN A 42 5.41 -18.31 -24.67
N GLN A 43 4.91 -17.27 -24.00
CA GLN A 43 5.29 -15.87 -24.22
C GLN A 43 6.59 -15.49 -23.49
N ALA A 44 7.10 -16.36 -22.60
CA ALA A 44 8.30 -16.12 -21.79
C ALA A 44 9.59 -16.16 -22.62
N ALA A 45 9.88 -15.11 -23.37
CA ALA A 45 11.27 -14.69 -23.57
C ALA A 45 11.63 -13.75 -22.41
N PRO A 46 12.75 -13.96 -21.70
CA PRO A 46 13.17 -13.03 -20.67
C PRO A 46 13.61 -11.74 -21.35
N GLU A 47 12.75 -10.72 -21.36
CA GLU A 47 13.29 -9.37 -21.46
C GLU A 47 14.20 -9.20 -20.23
N ALA A 48 15.46 -8.79 -20.48
CA ALA A 48 16.38 -8.43 -19.42
C ALA A 48 15.61 -7.56 -18.43
N ARG A 49 15.68 -7.92 -17.14
CA ARG A 49 15.05 -7.14 -16.06
C ARG A 49 16.08 -6.17 -15.47
N PRO A 50 16.29 -4.95 -16.02
CA PRO A 50 17.00 -3.92 -15.29
C PRO A 50 16.05 -2.79 -14.85
N GLY A 51 16.44 -2.15 -13.75
CA GLY A 51 15.82 -0.93 -13.22
C GLY A 51 14.69 -1.19 -12.22
N ALA A 52 15.02 -1.27 -10.94
CA ALA A 52 14.04 -1.03 -9.90
C ALA A 52 13.53 0.41 -10.03
N MET A 53 12.28 0.61 -10.46
CA MET A 53 11.60 1.87 -10.14
C MET A 53 11.49 1.93 -8.61
N SER A 54 11.89 3.05 -8.02
CA SER A 54 11.42 3.41 -6.68
C SER A 54 10.02 4.00 -6.89
N PRO A 55 8.93 3.24 -6.66
CA PRO A 55 7.61 3.85 -6.71
C PRO A 55 7.54 5.02 -5.71
N PRO A 56 6.68 6.02 -5.95
CA PRO A 56 6.28 6.93 -4.89
C PRO A 56 5.85 6.10 -3.67
N GLU A 57 6.15 6.60 -2.46
CA GLU A 57 5.87 5.87 -1.22
C GLU A 57 4.46 5.30 -1.25
N ALA A 58 4.38 3.97 -1.20
CA ALA A 58 3.11 3.29 -1.30
C ALA A 58 2.24 3.71 -0.12
N LYS A 59 1.05 4.26 -0.40
CA LYS A 59 0.00 4.36 0.62
C LYS A 59 -0.24 2.95 1.14
N LEU A 60 0.06 2.79 2.41
CA LEU A 60 0.07 1.51 3.08
C LEU A 60 -1.40 1.05 3.12
N SER A 61 -1.67 -0.20 2.78
CA SER A 61 -2.99 -0.84 2.91
C SER A 61 -2.78 -2.32 3.13
N HIS A 62 -3.71 -3.01 3.78
CA HIS A 62 -3.69 -4.46 3.87
C HIS A 62 -5.11 -5.05 3.88
N ASN A 63 -5.23 -6.29 3.44
CA ASN A 63 -6.46 -7.05 3.53
C ASN A 63 -6.14 -8.54 3.56
N TRP A 64 -7.06 -9.34 4.07
CA TRP A 64 -6.94 -10.78 4.03
C TRP A 64 -8.28 -11.49 4.08
N THR A 65 -8.28 -12.73 3.65
CA THR A 65 -9.42 -13.63 3.78
C THR A 65 -8.95 -15.04 4.03
N VAL A 66 -9.72 -15.78 4.84
CA VAL A 66 -9.51 -17.22 5.06
C VAL A 66 -10.69 -17.99 4.49
N ALA A 67 -10.43 -19.16 3.89
CA ALA A 67 -11.49 -20.04 3.43
C ALA A 67 -12.22 -20.70 4.61
N GLY A 68 -13.38 -21.30 4.35
CA GLY A 68 -14.16 -22.02 5.37
C GLY A 68 -13.34 -23.07 6.14
N ALA A 69 -12.38 -23.73 5.49
CA ALA A 69 -11.48 -24.71 6.08
C ALA A 69 -10.61 -24.15 7.23
N ARG A 70 -10.27 -22.86 7.15
CA ARG A 70 -9.47 -22.12 8.14
C ARG A 70 -10.32 -21.16 8.98
N SER A 71 -11.64 -21.30 8.94
CA SER A 71 -12.57 -20.52 9.78
C SER A 71 -13.20 -21.40 10.86
N THR A 72 -13.53 -20.82 12.01
CA THR A 72 -14.33 -21.50 13.05
C THR A 72 -15.81 -21.61 12.68
N THR A 73 -16.30 -20.76 11.77
CA THR A 73 -17.70 -20.72 11.33
C THR A 73 -17.99 -21.67 10.16
N GLY A 74 -16.96 -22.21 9.51
CA GLY A 74 -17.07 -23.03 8.30
C GLY A 74 -17.33 -22.23 7.03
N LYS A 75 -17.36 -20.89 7.10
CA LYS A 75 -17.49 -19.97 5.95
C LYS A 75 -16.37 -18.93 5.96
N PRO A 76 -16.07 -18.32 4.81
CA PRO A 76 -14.97 -17.38 4.73
C PRO A 76 -15.18 -16.14 5.62
N ILE A 77 -14.07 -15.59 6.09
CA ILE A 77 -14.04 -14.32 6.82
C ILE A 77 -13.07 -13.42 6.07
N LEU A 78 -13.48 -12.19 5.78
CA LEU A 78 -12.68 -11.22 5.02
C LEU A 78 -12.49 -9.95 5.83
N GLU A 79 -11.24 -9.48 5.94
CA GLU A 79 -10.90 -8.17 6.48
C GLU A 79 -10.27 -7.29 5.41
N SER A 80 -10.60 -5.99 5.41
CA SER A 80 -9.97 -5.01 4.53
C SER A 80 -9.77 -3.68 5.25
N ASP A 81 -8.53 -3.19 5.22
CA ASP A 81 -8.08 -1.93 5.81
C ASP A 81 -7.20 -1.19 4.77
N PRO A 82 -7.74 -0.18 4.06
CA PRO A 82 -7.00 0.55 3.04
C PRO A 82 -5.90 1.46 3.61
N GLN A 83 -5.63 1.45 4.93
CA GLN A 83 -4.69 2.26 5.69
C GLN A 83 -4.45 3.70 5.16
N TYR A 84 -5.51 4.51 5.04
CA TYR A 84 -5.42 5.96 4.75
C TYR A 84 -5.37 6.80 6.01
N SER A 85 -4.76 7.98 5.94
CA SER A 85 -4.73 8.96 7.03
C SER A 85 -6.11 9.16 7.66
N VAL A 86 -6.14 9.20 9.00
CA VAL A 86 -7.35 9.57 9.75
C VAL A 86 -7.48 11.09 9.69
N ASP A 87 -8.43 11.56 8.91
CA ASP A 87 -8.61 12.98 8.58
C ASP A 87 -9.97 13.51 9.04
N ASN A 88 -10.12 14.85 9.05
CA ASN A 88 -11.33 15.52 9.48
C ASN A 88 -11.90 16.39 8.34
N PRO A 89 -12.98 15.98 7.65
CA PRO A 89 -13.74 14.75 7.82
C PRO A 89 -13.02 13.50 7.27
N SER A 90 -13.60 12.32 7.51
CA SER A 90 -13.08 11.06 6.92
C SER A 90 -13.07 11.14 5.38
N PHE A 91 -11.98 10.68 4.77
CA PHE A 91 -11.90 10.52 3.30
C PHE A 91 -12.92 9.51 2.77
N TRP A 92 -13.23 8.50 3.58
CA TRP A 92 -14.16 7.43 3.23
C TRP A 92 -15.58 7.77 3.66
N TYR A 93 -16.55 7.28 2.90
CA TYR A 93 -17.96 7.35 3.25
C TYR A 93 -18.56 5.95 3.29
N GLU A 94 -18.90 5.47 4.48
CA GLU A 94 -19.61 4.19 4.63
C GLU A 94 -21.10 4.36 4.36
N VAL A 95 -21.66 3.48 3.55
CA VAL A 95 -23.09 3.46 3.26
C VAL A 95 -23.59 2.02 3.15
N HIS A 96 -24.81 1.79 3.65
CA HIS A 96 -25.61 0.62 3.32
C HIS A 96 -26.73 1.04 2.35
N LEU A 97 -26.73 0.47 1.15
CA LEU A 97 -27.71 0.72 0.10
C LEU A 97 -28.59 -0.52 -0.08
N CYS A 98 -29.87 -0.39 0.27
CA CYS A 98 -30.88 -1.43 0.09
C CYS A 98 -32.04 -0.90 -0.76
N GLY A 99 -32.15 -1.37 -2.00
CA GLY A 99 -33.20 -0.95 -2.93
C GLY A 99 -32.90 -1.30 -4.38
N GLY A 100 -33.96 -1.55 -5.16
CA GLY A 100 -33.84 -1.93 -6.57
C GLY A 100 -33.06 -3.24 -6.75
N ARG A 101 -31.84 -3.15 -7.29
CA ARG A 101 -30.94 -4.30 -7.52
C ARG A 101 -29.79 -4.39 -6.52
N TYR A 102 -29.82 -3.59 -5.46
CA TYR A 102 -28.72 -3.47 -4.49
C TYR A 102 -29.20 -3.85 -3.09
N ASN A 103 -28.39 -4.66 -2.42
CA ASN A 103 -28.37 -4.79 -0.96
C ASN A 103 -26.89 -4.93 -0.57
N VAL A 104 -26.22 -3.81 -0.34
CA VAL A 104 -24.75 -3.73 -0.29
C VAL A 104 -24.31 -2.70 0.73
N ARG A 105 -23.28 -3.02 1.51
CA ARG A 105 -22.65 -2.12 2.48
C ARG A 105 -21.16 -2.04 2.19
N GLY A 106 -20.56 -0.89 2.48
CA GLY A 106 -19.12 -0.69 2.34
C GLY A 106 -18.78 0.79 2.20
N ILE A 107 -17.61 1.06 1.65
CA ILE A 107 -17.08 2.43 1.49
C ILE A 107 -16.88 2.83 0.03
N GLY A 108 -17.17 4.10 -0.23
CA GLY A 108 -16.76 4.84 -1.41
C GLY A 108 -16.17 6.20 -1.01
N VAL A 109 -15.91 7.05 -1.99
CA VAL A 109 -15.51 8.45 -1.78
C VAL A 109 -16.77 9.32 -1.90
N PRO A 110 -16.98 10.32 -1.02
CA PRO A 110 -18.10 11.25 -1.15
C PRO A 110 -18.28 11.78 -2.58
N GLY A 111 -19.50 11.70 -3.11
CA GLY A 111 -19.84 12.11 -4.48
C GLY A 111 -19.72 11.01 -5.54
N ALA A 112 -19.13 9.85 -5.25
CA ALA A 112 -19.06 8.70 -6.16
C ALA A 112 -20.06 7.59 -5.73
N PRO A 113 -20.92 7.06 -6.63
CA PRO A 113 -21.93 6.07 -6.25
C PRO A 113 -21.42 4.62 -6.18
N GLY A 114 -20.16 4.34 -6.54
CA GLY A 114 -19.57 3.01 -6.49
C GLY A 114 -18.83 2.73 -5.19
N LEU A 115 -19.00 1.53 -4.63
CA LEU A 115 -18.25 1.08 -3.44
C LEU A 115 -16.96 0.36 -3.84
N LEU A 116 -15.82 0.89 -3.39
CA LEU A 116 -14.50 0.32 -3.69
C LEU A 116 -14.22 -0.92 -2.83
N ILE A 117 -14.60 -0.86 -1.56
CA ILE A 117 -14.51 -1.96 -0.59
C ILE A 117 -15.93 -2.18 -0.06
N GLY A 118 -16.36 -3.44 0.06
CA GLY A 118 -17.71 -3.71 0.54
C GLY A 118 -18.11 -5.17 0.51
N TRP A 119 -19.38 -5.39 0.80
CA TRP A 119 -20.02 -6.69 0.76
C TRP A 119 -21.52 -6.57 0.49
N ASN A 120 -22.08 -7.64 -0.04
CA ASN A 120 -23.51 -7.84 -0.18
C ASN A 120 -23.92 -9.18 0.47
N GLU A 121 -25.14 -9.63 0.21
CA GLU A 121 -25.69 -10.86 0.79
C GLU A 121 -24.94 -12.14 0.39
N ARG A 122 -24.06 -12.07 -0.61
CA ARG A 122 -23.45 -13.23 -1.27
C ARG A 122 -21.92 -13.18 -1.27
N VAL A 123 -21.35 -11.99 -1.44
CA VAL A 123 -19.90 -11.82 -1.64
C VAL A 123 -19.38 -10.64 -0.82
N ALA A 124 -18.11 -10.74 -0.43
CA ALA A 124 -17.33 -9.67 0.19
C ALA A 124 -16.07 -9.42 -0.62
N TRP A 125 -15.61 -8.17 -0.67
CA TRP A 125 -14.36 -7.82 -1.33
C TRP A 125 -13.61 -6.72 -0.58
N GLY A 126 -12.29 -6.76 -0.73
CA GLY A 126 -11.36 -5.75 -0.22
C GLY A 126 -10.36 -5.37 -1.29
N VAL A 127 -9.72 -4.21 -1.14
CA VAL A 127 -8.66 -3.75 -2.06
C VAL A 127 -7.47 -3.22 -1.30
N THR A 128 -6.26 -3.48 -1.80
CA THR A 128 -5.05 -2.75 -1.43
C THR A 128 -4.39 -2.17 -2.68
N GLY A 129 -3.52 -1.17 -2.51
CA GLY A 129 -2.80 -0.56 -3.64
C GLY A 129 -1.88 -1.56 -4.34
N LEU A 130 -2.01 -1.71 -5.66
CA LEU A 130 -1.15 -2.56 -6.50
C LEU A 130 0.09 -1.81 -7.01
N GLY A 131 0.01 -0.49 -7.08
CA GLY A 131 1.02 0.38 -7.69
C GLY A 131 1.04 0.22 -9.21
N GLY A 132 0.32 1.07 -9.94
CA GLY A 132 0.26 1.00 -11.39
C GLY A 132 1.57 1.39 -12.06
N ASP A 133 2.01 0.58 -13.01
CA ASP A 133 2.79 1.07 -14.15
C ASP A 133 1.83 1.10 -15.35
N ASP A 134 0.97 2.12 -15.36
CA ASP A 134 -0.16 2.29 -16.27
C ASP A 134 -0.10 3.63 -17.03
N ALA A 135 1.09 4.23 -17.07
CA ALA A 135 1.41 5.41 -17.86
C ALA A 135 2.83 5.32 -18.43
N ASP A 136 3.06 6.00 -19.56
CA ASP A 136 4.38 6.17 -20.16
C ASP A 136 4.57 7.64 -20.57
N LEU A 137 5.82 8.09 -20.49
CA LEU A 137 6.26 9.31 -21.15
C LEU A 137 6.70 8.98 -22.57
N PHE A 138 6.12 9.65 -23.57
CA PHE A 138 6.57 9.61 -24.95
C PHE A 138 7.41 10.83 -25.26
N CYS A 139 8.66 10.62 -25.63
CA CYS A 139 9.55 11.64 -26.18
C CYS A 139 9.12 11.95 -27.62
N GLU A 140 8.54 13.11 -27.84
CA GLU A 140 8.10 13.60 -29.14
C GLU A 140 9.20 14.44 -29.79
N LYS A 141 9.43 14.21 -31.08
CA LYS A 141 10.41 14.98 -31.86
C LYS A 141 9.74 16.19 -32.50
N LEU A 142 10.20 17.39 -32.15
CA LEU A 142 9.70 18.64 -32.73
C LEU A 142 10.17 18.84 -34.17
N ASN A 143 9.35 19.51 -34.99
CA ASN A 143 9.79 19.98 -36.28
C ASN A 143 10.75 21.18 -36.11
N PRO A 144 12.02 21.09 -36.57
CA PRO A 144 12.99 22.17 -36.44
C PRO A 144 12.63 23.43 -37.23
N GLU A 145 11.77 23.31 -38.25
CA GLU A 145 11.29 24.44 -39.05
C GLU A 145 9.98 25.04 -38.53
N ASN A 146 9.21 24.27 -37.74
CA ASN A 146 7.94 24.69 -37.17
C ASN A 146 7.69 24.03 -35.80
N GLY A 147 8.00 24.73 -34.71
CA GLY A 147 7.83 24.22 -33.34
C GLY A 147 6.39 23.85 -32.92
N ASP A 148 5.41 24.14 -33.77
CA ASP A 148 3.99 23.78 -33.58
C ASP A 148 3.64 22.40 -34.15
N GLN A 149 4.63 21.70 -34.69
CA GLN A 149 4.49 20.36 -35.23
C GLN A 149 5.42 19.36 -34.52
N TYR A 150 4.98 18.11 -34.50
CA TYR A 150 5.74 16.96 -34.02
C TYR A 150 5.79 15.86 -35.09
N ALA A 151 6.83 15.03 -35.08
CA ALA A 151 6.98 13.93 -36.02
C ALA A 151 6.14 12.72 -35.61
N TRP A 152 5.50 12.09 -36.58
CA TRP A 152 4.84 10.80 -36.46
C TRP A 152 4.97 10.01 -37.76
N GLN A 153 5.62 8.84 -37.72
CA GLN A 153 5.78 7.92 -38.86
C GLN A 153 6.22 8.63 -40.15
N GLY A 154 7.22 9.51 -40.03
CA GLY A 154 7.80 10.26 -41.14
C GLY A 154 6.98 11.48 -41.60
N GLN A 155 5.91 11.85 -40.89
CA GLN A 155 5.09 13.03 -41.18
C GLN A 155 5.14 14.05 -40.05
N TRP A 156 5.01 15.32 -40.37
CA TRP A 156 4.80 16.38 -39.39
C TRP A 156 3.30 16.55 -39.11
N ARG A 157 2.90 16.48 -37.84
CA ARG A 157 1.53 16.67 -37.38
C ARG A 157 1.45 17.90 -36.48
N GLU A 158 0.38 18.67 -36.61
CA GLU A 158 0.09 19.80 -35.72
C GLU A 158 -0.27 19.30 -34.31
N PHE A 159 0.13 20.06 -33.28
CA PHE A 159 -0.41 19.86 -31.94
C PHE A 159 -1.90 20.21 -31.89
N VAL A 160 -2.67 19.43 -31.13
CA VAL A 160 -3.99 19.89 -30.66
C VAL A 160 -3.75 20.87 -29.53
N ARG A 161 -4.44 22.02 -29.55
CA ARG A 161 -4.33 23.07 -28.53
C ARG A 161 -5.67 23.26 -27.82
N CYS A 162 -5.65 23.19 -26.50
CA CYS A 162 -6.76 23.59 -25.64
C CYS A 162 -6.36 24.85 -24.88
N ARG A 163 -7.28 25.82 -24.77
CA ARG A 163 -7.11 26.98 -23.89
C ARG A 163 -8.01 26.81 -22.70
N GLU A 164 -7.41 26.86 -21.51
CA GLU A 164 -8.10 26.75 -20.24
C GLU A 164 -7.95 28.05 -19.46
N THR A 165 -9.04 28.53 -18.87
CA THR A 165 -9.05 29.73 -18.04
C THR A 165 -9.28 29.32 -16.58
N ILE A 166 -8.26 29.47 -15.74
CA ILE A 166 -8.35 29.21 -14.29
C ILE A 166 -8.79 30.51 -13.60
N LEU A 167 -10.00 30.51 -13.05
CA LEU A 167 -10.51 31.63 -12.26
C LEU A 167 -9.87 31.62 -10.86
N VAL A 168 -9.22 32.73 -10.50
CA VAL A 168 -8.57 32.90 -9.19
C VAL A 168 -9.43 33.81 -8.32
N LYS A 169 -9.82 33.34 -7.14
CA LYS A 169 -10.55 34.16 -6.18
C LYS A 169 -9.74 35.41 -5.81
N ASP A 170 -10.36 36.57 -5.89
CA ASP A 170 -9.76 37.89 -5.59
C ASP A 170 -8.51 38.24 -6.44
N GLY A 171 -8.31 37.54 -7.57
CA GLY A 171 -7.18 37.75 -8.48
C GLY A 171 -7.59 37.73 -9.96
N PRO A 172 -6.66 38.09 -10.87
CA PRO A 172 -6.89 37.91 -12.29
C PRO A 172 -6.97 36.43 -12.66
N ALA A 173 -7.77 36.11 -13.67
CA ALA A 173 -7.78 34.76 -14.25
C ALA A 173 -6.42 34.41 -14.87
N ILE A 174 -6.04 33.13 -14.78
CA ILE A 174 -4.83 32.59 -15.40
C ILE A 174 -5.26 31.88 -16.67
N GLU A 175 -4.76 32.34 -17.81
CA GLU A 175 -4.92 31.65 -19.10
C GLU A 175 -3.80 30.63 -19.27
N MET A 176 -4.15 29.40 -19.63
CA MET A 176 -3.23 28.30 -19.86
C MET A 176 -3.49 27.68 -21.23
N GLU A 177 -2.43 27.39 -21.99
CA GLU A 177 -2.52 26.65 -23.24
C GLU A 177 -1.95 25.25 -23.05
N ILE A 178 -2.79 24.23 -23.23
CA ILE A 178 -2.39 22.83 -23.18
C ILE A 178 -2.17 22.35 -24.62
N ARG A 179 -0.99 21.83 -24.92
CA ARG A 179 -0.67 21.16 -26.19
C ARG A 179 -0.80 19.65 -26.01
N GLN A 180 -1.31 18.97 -27.03
CA GLN A 180 -1.53 17.52 -27.01
C GLN A 180 -1.10 16.88 -28.34
N THR A 181 -0.45 15.72 -28.24
CA THR A 181 -0.24 14.79 -29.36
C THR A 181 -1.27 13.67 -29.31
N HIS A 182 -1.17 12.70 -30.23
CA HIS A 182 -1.99 11.50 -30.17
C HIS A 182 -1.66 10.60 -28.95
N HIS A 183 -0.47 10.74 -28.32
CA HIS A 183 -0.13 10.05 -27.08
C HIS A 183 -0.73 10.72 -25.83
N GLY A 184 -0.93 12.03 -25.84
CA GLY A 184 -1.50 12.74 -24.69
C GLY A 184 -1.00 14.18 -24.53
N PRO A 185 -1.34 14.84 -23.41
CA PRO A 185 -0.89 16.20 -23.13
C PRO A 185 0.62 16.26 -22.96
N ILE A 186 1.21 17.38 -23.41
CA ILE A 186 2.62 17.71 -23.17
C ILE A 186 2.80 18.15 -21.71
N ILE A 187 3.77 17.57 -21.01
CA ILE A 187 3.98 17.80 -19.57
C ILE A 187 5.33 18.43 -19.23
N ASP A 188 6.08 18.96 -20.20
CA ASP A 188 7.42 19.53 -19.99
C ASP A 188 7.50 20.57 -18.87
N GLU A 189 6.43 21.35 -18.65
CA GLU A 189 6.35 22.34 -17.57
C GLU A 189 6.39 21.71 -16.16
N LEU A 190 6.07 20.42 -16.05
CA LEU A 190 6.15 19.64 -14.81
C LEU A 190 7.52 18.97 -14.62
N LEU A 191 8.39 19.00 -15.64
CA LEU A 191 9.71 18.38 -15.58
C LEU A 191 10.73 19.33 -14.94
N ALA A 192 11.59 18.79 -14.07
CA ALA A 192 12.66 19.57 -13.43
C ALA A 192 13.66 20.17 -14.42
N LYS A 193 13.83 19.55 -15.60
CA LYS A 193 14.78 19.97 -16.65
C LYS A 193 14.15 19.77 -18.05
N PRO A 194 13.36 20.73 -18.54
CA PRO A 194 12.78 20.65 -19.89
C PRO A 194 13.87 20.66 -20.96
N GLN A 195 13.59 20.00 -22.09
CA GLN A 195 14.52 19.89 -23.22
C GLN A 195 14.13 20.86 -24.34
N LYS A 196 15.10 21.27 -25.17
CA LYS A 196 14.87 22.29 -26.21
C LYS A 196 14.43 21.72 -27.56
N ASP A 197 14.82 20.49 -27.87
CA ASP A 197 14.67 19.84 -29.18
C ASP A 197 13.57 18.76 -29.21
N ARG A 198 12.97 18.49 -28.05
CA ARG A 198 11.97 17.44 -27.82
C ARG A 198 11.02 17.87 -26.73
N VAL A 199 9.83 17.28 -26.72
CA VAL A 199 8.83 17.45 -25.67
C VAL A 199 8.35 16.07 -25.19
N PHE A 200 7.78 15.99 -24.01
CA PHE A 200 7.29 14.76 -23.41
C PHE A 200 5.77 14.77 -23.29
N ALA A 201 5.13 13.83 -23.97
CA ALA A 201 3.70 13.56 -23.84
C ALA A 201 3.44 12.48 -22.79
N LEU A 202 2.41 12.65 -21.95
CA LEU A 202 1.98 11.64 -21.00
C LEU A 202 0.82 10.83 -21.59
N GLN A 203 1.07 9.54 -21.86
CA GLN A 203 0.00 8.59 -22.16
C GLN A 203 -0.33 7.80 -20.90
N HIS A 204 -1.61 7.74 -20.53
CA HIS A 204 -2.06 7.02 -19.35
C HIS A 204 -3.27 6.15 -19.67
N ALA A 205 -3.22 4.89 -19.24
CA ALA A 205 -4.30 3.94 -19.42
C ALA A 205 -5.65 4.42 -18.87
N LEU A 206 -5.67 5.23 -17.81
CA LEU A 206 -6.90 5.76 -17.19
C LEU A 206 -7.81 6.50 -18.17
N TRP A 207 -7.25 7.21 -19.14
CA TRP A 207 -8.01 7.97 -20.14
C TRP A 207 -7.78 7.52 -21.59
N ALA A 208 -6.84 6.59 -21.83
CA ALA A 208 -6.56 6.06 -23.16
C ALA A 208 -7.55 4.96 -23.61
N VAL A 209 -8.41 4.45 -22.72
CA VAL A 209 -9.32 3.33 -23.01
C VAL A 209 -10.79 3.70 -22.81
N PRO A 210 -11.72 3.14 -23.60
CA PRO A 210 -13.16 3.39 -23.46
C PRO A 210 -13.78 2.52 -22.35
N LYS A 211 -13.13 2.46 -21.18
CA LYS A 211 -13.60 1.74 -19.98
C LYS A 211 -13.82 2.73 -18.83
N CYS A 212 -14.61 2.35 -17.84
CA CYS A 212 -14.96 3.23 -16.73
C CYS A 212 -15.03 2.45 -15.42
N SER A 213 -14.17 2.78 -14.47
CA SER A 213 -14.18 2.17 -13.14
C SER A 213 -15.50 2.37 -12.40
N LEU A 214 -16.22 3.47 -12.63
CA LEU A 214 -17.49 3.68 -11.97
C LEU A 214 -18.53 2.61 -12.38
N GLY A 215 -18.60 2.31 -13.67
CA GLY A 215 -19.46 1.22 -14.17
C GLY A 215 -19.06 -0.13 -13.58
N ALA A 216 -17.76 -0.41 -13.53
CA ALA A 216 -17.22 -1.62 -12.91
C ALA A 216 -17.61 -1.75 -11.43
N LEU A 217 -17.50 -0.69 -10.63
CA LEU A 217 -17.86 -0.71 -9.21
C LEU A 217 -19.38 -0.90 -9.00
N LEU A 218 -20.22 -0.31 -9.84
CA LEU A 218 -21.68 -0.52 -9.79
C LEU A 218 -22.08 -1.95 -10.19
N GLU A 219 -21.30 -2.61 -11.04
CA GLU A 219 -21.45 -4.05 -11.33
C GLU A 219 -20.94 -4.92 -10.18
N LEU A 220 -19.81 -4.53 -9.58
CA LEU A 220 -19.20 -5.21 -8.44
C LEU A 220 -20.16 -5.32 -7.25
N MET A 221 -20.86 -4.23 -6.95
CA MET A 221 -21.89 -4.17 -5.89
C MET A 221 -23.01 -5.22 -6.08
N ARG A 222 -23.20 -5.72 -7.30
CA ARG A 222 -24.22 -6.71 -7.67
C ARG A 222 -23.64 -8.11 -7.94
N ALA A 223 -22.32 -8.29 -7.77
CA ALA A 223 -21.69 -9.59 -7.96
C ALA A 223 -22.28 -10.61 -6.98
N THR A 224 -22.54 -11.82 -7.47
CA THR A 224 -23.14 -12.91 -6.69
C THR A 224 -22.21 -14.10 -6.52
N ASN A 225 -21.14 -14.14 -7.33
CA ASN A 225 -20.14 -15.18 -7.34
C ASN A 225 -18.85 -14.67 -8.03
N TRP A 226 -17.81 -15.50 -8.04
CA TRP A 226 -16.50 -15.19 -8.62
C TRP A 226 -16.56 -14.77 -10.09
N ALA A 227 -17.41 -15.42 -10.89
CA ALA A 227 -17.54 -15.11 -12.31
C ALA A 227 -18.10 -13.70 -12.53
N THR A 228 -19.19 -13.34 -11.83
CA THR A 228 -19.76 -11.98 -11.90
C THR A 228 -18.84 -10.92 -11.30
N PHE A 229 -18.05 -11.27 -10.27
CA PHE A 229 -17.03 -10.41 -9.69
C PHE A 229 -15.92 -10.09 -10.70
N ARG A 230 -15.34 -11.11 -11.35
CA ARG A 230 -14.34 -10.91 -12.41
C ARG A 230 -14.90 -10.19 -13.63
N GLN A 231 -16.14 -10.48 -14.01
CA GLN A 231 -16.80 -9.76 -15.10
C GLN A 231 -16.87 -8.26 -14.82
N ALA A 232 -17.31 -7.86 -13.63
CA ALA A 232 -17.32 -6.46 -13.21
C ALA A 232 -15.93 -5.83 -13.29
N LEU A 233 -14.90 -6.51 -12.75
CA LEU A 233 -13.52 -6.03 -12.78
C LEU A 233 -12.89 -5.99 -14.19
N SER A 234 -13.45 -6.69 -15.18
CA SER A 234 -12.96 -6.60 -16.57
C SER A 234 -13.16 -5.20 -17.19
N HIS A 235 -14.09 -4.42 -16.62
CA HIS A 235 -14.37 -3.03 -16.97
C HIS A 235 -13.61 -2.00 -16.11
N TYR A 236 -12.91 -2.47 -15.07
CA TYR A 236 -12.17 -1.61 -14.15
C TYR A 236 -10.87 -1.12 -14.77
N VAL A 237 -10.58 0.18 -14.64
CA VAL A 237 -9.37 0.80 -15.22
C VAL A 237 -8.37 1.15 -14.13
N GLY A 238 -8.85 1.77 -13.07
CA GLY A 238 -8.08 2.13 -11.89
C GLY A 238 -8.91 2.86 -10.82
N PRO A 239 -8.30 3.22 -9.68
CA PRO A 239 -6.87 3.08 -9.37
C PRO A 239 -6.42 1.61 -9.28
N PRO A 240 -5.19 1.26 -9.73
CA PRO A 240 -4.70 -0.12 -9.71
C PRO A 240 -4.73 -0.76 -8.31
N GLY A 241 -5.40 -1.91 -8.21
CA GLY A 241 -5.69 -2.55 -6.93
C GLY A 241 -5.49 -4.06 -6.91
N HIS A 242 -5.07 -4.56 -5.76
CA HIS A 242 -5.12 -5.98 -5.38
C HIS A 242 -6.50 -6.29 -4.81
N PHE A 243 -7.39 -6.85 -5.61
CA PHE A 243 -8.73 -7.21 -5.15
C PHE A 243 -8.72 -8.61 -4.55
N ILE A 244 -9.20 -8.73 -3.31
CA ILE A 244 -9.53 -10.03 -2.71
C ILE A 244 -11.04 -10.21 -2.70
N TYR A 245 -11.46 -11.46 -2.74
CA TYR A 245 -12.85 -11.89 -2.85
C TYR A 245 -13.12 -13.01 -1.86
N ALA A 246 -14.32 -13.03 -1.29
CA ALA A 246 -14.84 -14.15 -0.54
C ALA A 246 -16.35 -14.31 -0.78
N ASP A 247 -16.87 -15.53 -0.73
CA ASP A 247 -18.31 -15.77 -0.82
C ASP A 247 -18.87 -16.79 0.16
N VAL A 248 -20.18 -16.70 0.31
CA VAL A 248 -21.04 -17.63 1.04
C VAL A 248 -20.97 -19.09 0.59
N GLU A 249 -20.45 -19.42 -0.60
CA GLU A 249 -20.28 -20.81 -1.05
C GLU A 249 -19.01 -21.42 -0.46
N GLY A 250 -18.10 -20.60 0.06
CA GLY A 250 -16.84 -21.03 0.64
C GLY A 250 -15.63 -20.63 -0.18
N ASN A 251 -15.82 -19.91 -1.30
CA ASN A 251 -14.72 -19.54 -2.16
C ASN A 251 -14.00 -18.31 -1.65
N ILE A 252 -12.69 -18.26 -1.91
CA ILE A 252 -11.86 -17.07 -1.76
C ILE A 252 -11.04 -16.86 -3.02
N GLY A 253 -10.84 -15.61 -3.45
CA GLY A 253 -10.19 -15.31 -4.73
C GLY A 253 -9.36 -14.05 -4.69
N TYR A 254 -8.46 -13.93 -5.66
CA TYR A 254 -7.62 -12.76 -5.89
C TYR A 254 -7.64 -12.38 -7.37
N GLN A 255 -7.76 -11.08 -7.65
CA GLN A 255 -7.68 -10.50 -8.99
C GLN A 255 -6.87 -9.20 -8.96
N ALA A 256 -5.83 -9.10 -9.78
CA ALA A 256 -5.23 -7.81 -10.09
C ALA A 256 -6.24 -6.96 -10.89
N GLY A 257 -6.67 -5.84 -10.34
CA GLY A 257 -7.60 -4.90 -10.97
C GLY A 257 -6.86 -3.69 -11.50
N THR A 258 -6.54 -3.70 -12.80
CA THR A 258 -5.80 -2.62 -13.48
C THR A 258 -5.96 -2.72 -14.99
N THR A 259 -5.64 -1.65 -15.71
CA THR A 259 -5.40 -1.67 -17.15
C THR A 259 -3.90 -1.49 -17.40
N THR A 260 -3.23 -2.55 -17.85
CA THR A 260 -1.76 -2.57 -17.98
C THR A 260 -1.31 -2.61 -19.44
N PRO A 261 -0.48 -1.65 -19.87
CA PRO A 261 0.23 -1.69 -21.13
C PRO A 261 1.17 -2.90 -21.26
N LYS A 262 1.10 -3.58 -22.39
CA LYS A 262 2.04 -4.60 -22.84
C LYS A 262 3.20 -3.92 -23.54
N ARG A 263 4.27 -3.69 -22.77
CA ARG A 263 5.48 -2.99 -23.22
C ARG A 263 6.58 -3.94 -23.68
N ARG A 264 7.53 -3.39 -24.42
CA ARG A 264 8.82 -4.01 -24.72
C ARG A 264 9.96 -3.14 -24.17
N GLY A 265 11.08 -3.77 -23.81
CA GLY A 265 12.30 -3.06 -23.41
C GLY A 265 12.21 -2.35 -22.05
N ASP A 266 13.19 -1.49 -21.76
CA ASP A 266 13.33 -0.82 -20.46
C ASP A 266 12.12 0.09 -20.17
N ARG A 267 11.50 -0.09 -19.00
CA ARG A 267 10.29 0.63 -18.56
C ARG A 267 10.60 1.88 -17.74
N THR A 268 11.87 2.10 -17.41
CA THR A 268 12.35 3.29 -16.69
C THR A 268 12.67 4.46 -17.62
N GLN A 269 12.68 4.22 -18.94
CA GLN A 269 12.99 5.21 -19.96
C GLN A 269 11.72 5.72 -20.66
N PRO A 270 11.70 7.00 -21.08
CA PRO A 270 10.68 7.48 -21.99
C PRO A 270 10.67 6.70 -23.31
N ARG A 271 9.47 6.51 -23.85
CA ARG A 271 9.17 5.89 -25.14
C ARG A 271 9.47 6.83 -26.30
N THR A 272 9.73 6.27 -27.48
CA THR A 272 9.94 7.01 -28.72
C THR A 272 8.62 7.36 -29.39
N GLY A 273 8.26 8.64 -29.42
CA GLY A 273 6.96 9.11 -29.92
C GLY A 273 6.82 9.25 -31.44
N TRP A 274 7.88 9.08 -32.23
CA TRP A 274 7.83 9.40 -33.68
C TRP A 274 7.96 8.20 -34.62
N THR A 275 8.32 7.00 -34.15
CA THR A 275 8.54 5.81 -34.99
C THR A 275 7.31 4.91 -35.08
N GLY A 276 6.49 4.88 -34.02
CA GLY A 276 5.39 3.92 -33.85
C GLY A 276 5.83 2.53 -33.38
N GLU A 277 7.11 2.34 -33.05
CA GLU A 277 7.64 1.05 -32.56
C GLU A 277 7.33 0.83 -31.06
N ASP A 278 7.16 1.91 -30.31
CA ASP A 278 6.90 1.91 -28.86
C ASP A 278 5.41 2.03 -28.51
N GLU A 279 4.52 1.97 -29.51
CA GLU A 279 3.08 1.83 -29.25
C GLU A 279 2.82 0.55 -28.46
N TRP A 280 2.01 0.65 -27.41
CA TRP A 280 1.66 -0.50 -26.60
C TRP A 280 0.23 -0.98 -26.85
N GLU A 281 0.08 -2.30 -26.88
CA GLU A 281 -1.22 -2.97 -26.76
C GLU A 281 -1.55 -3.16 -25.26
N LEU A 282 -2.80 -3.46 -24.93
CA LEU A 282 -3.17 -3.79 -23.55
C LEU A 282 -3.00 -5.28 -23.26
N LEU A 283 -2.60 -5.61 -22.03
CA LEU A 283 -2.72 -6.97 -21.53
C LEU A 283 -4.21 -7.38 -21.48
N PRO A 284 -4.59 -8.56 -22.01
CA PRO A 284 -5.92 -9.10 -21.83
C PRO A 284 -6.25 -9.28 -20.35
N PHE A 285 -7.49 -8.98 -19.95
CA PHE A 285 -7.92 -9.08 -18.55
C PHE A 285 -7.71 -10.50 -17.97
N ASP A 286 -7.97 -11.53 -18.77
CA ASP A 286 -7.77 -12.92 -18.35
C ASP A 286 -6.31 -13.32 -18.18
N GLU A 287 -5.37 -12.54 -18.73
CA GLU A 287 -3.94 -12.75 -18.55
C GLU A 287 -3.39 -12.03 -17.32
N LEU A 288 -4.18 -11.17 -16.65
CA LEU A 288 -3.76 -10.53 -15.40
C LEU A 288 -3.69 -11.56 -14.26
N PRO A 289 -2.73 -11.41 -13.30
CA PRO A 289 -2.60 -12.32 -12.18
C PRO A 289 -3.91 -12.46 -11.39
N SER A 290 -4.36 -13.70 -11.25
CA SER A 290 -5.59 -14.05 -10.55
C SER A 290 -5.56 -15.50 -10.08
N MET A 291 -6.26 -15.80 -9.00
CA MET A 291 -6.40 -17.15 -8.46
C MET A 291 -7.73 -17.30 -7.72
N LEU A 292 -8.28 -18.52 -7.75
CA LEU A 292 -9.47 -18.90 -6.99
C LEU A 292 -9.12 -20.12 -6.14
N ASN A 293 -9.48 -20.06 -4.85
CA ASN A 293 -9.29 -21.12 -3.86
C ASN A 293 -7.84 -21.63 -3.82
N PRO A 294 -6.88 -20.80 -3.35
CA PRO A 294 -5.47 -21.20 -3.22
C PRO A 294 -5.31 -22.34 -2.21
N GLU A 295 -4.26 -23.16 -2.34
CA GLU A 295 -4.08 -24.36 -1.53
C GLU A 295 -3.90 -24.05 -0.04
N ARG A 296 -3.20 -22.94 0.23
CA ARG A 296 -2.97 -22.43 1.59
C ARG A 296 -4.26 -22.00 2.31
N ASN A 297 -5.41 -21.98 1.65
CA ASN A 297 -6.72 -21.63 2.21
C ASN A 297 -6.80 -20.23 2.84
N TYR A 298 -5.89 -19.32 2.45
CA TYR A 298 -5.97 -17.90 2.76
C TYR A 298 -5.38 -17.05 1.63
N ILE A 299 -5.78 -15.79 1.59
CA ILE A 299 -5.20 -14.75 0.74
C ILE A 299 -4.91 -13.55 1.63
N ALA A 300 -3.71 -12.99 1.54
CA ALA A 300 -3.34 -11.78 2.26
C ALA A 300 -2.60 -10.84 1.30
N THR A 301 -2.97 -9.57 1.30
CA THR A 301 -2.30 -8.53 0.50
C THR A 301 -1.97 -7.34 1.40
N ALA A 302 -0.80 -6.76 1.17
CA ALA A 302 -0.27 -5.57 1.82
C ALA A 302 0.78 -4.91 0.91
N ASN A 303 0.36 -4.63 -0.34
CA ASN A 303 1.14 -3.95 -1.38
C ASN A 303 2.39 -4.71 -1.87
N GLN A 304 2.43 -6.04 -1.69
CA GLN A 304 3.56 -6.88 -2.11
C GLN A 304 3.47 -7.34 -3.56
N LEU A 305 4.52 -8.02 -4.02
CA LEU A 305 4.64 -8.62 -5.34
C LEU A 305 3.38 -9.39 -5.77
N THR A 306 2.81 -9.02 -6.92
CA THR A 306 1.59 -9.62 -7.48
C THR A 306 1.81 -11.09 -7.87
N ALA A 307 2.82 -11.35 -8.70
CA ALA A 307 3.19 -12.65 -9.23
C ALA A 307 4.73 -12.72 -9.35
N GLY A 308 5.29 -13.90 -9.08
CA GLY A 308 6.73 -14.12 -9.09
C GLY A 308 7.34 -14.18 -10.49
N SER A 309 8.56 -14.71 -10.54
CA SER A 309 9.41 -14.77 -11.74
C SER A 309 8.79 -15.55 -12.90
N TRP A 310 7.85 -16.45 -12.62
CA TRP A 310 7.11 -17.26 -13.59
C TRP A 310 6.22 -16.43 -14.53
N TYR A 311 5.78 -15.25 -14.09
CA TYR A 311 4.84 -14.42 -14.85
C TYR A 311 5.63 -13.48 -15.79
N PRO A 312 5.31 -13.44 -17.10
CA PRO A 312 6.15 -12.77 -18.09
C PRO A 312 6.02 -11.24 -18.08
N TYR A 313 4.99 -10.70 -17.43
CA TYR A 313 4.71 -9.26 -17.44
C TYR A 313 4.90 -8.63 -16.05
N ARG A 314 5.36 -7.39 -16.03
CA ARG A 314 5.36 -6.56 -14.81
C ARG A 314 3.96 -6.01 -14.58
N VAL A 315 3.27 -6.55 -13.58
CA VAL A 315 1.98 -6.04 -13.07
C VAL A 315 2.21 -5.58 -11.64
N GLY A 316 2.14 -4.27 -11.42
CA GLY A 316 2.47 -3.68 -10.12
C GLY A 316 3.86 -3.05 -10.07
N SER A 317 4.07 -2.19 -9.08
CA SER A 317 5.33 -1.47 -8.87
C SER A 317 6.29 -2.16 -7.90
N SER A 318 5.81 -3.12 -7.10
CA SER A 318 6.65 -3.89 -6.15
C SER A 318 7.42 -5.06 -6.79
N ILE A 319 8.62 -5.34 -6.28
CA ILE A 319 9.42 -6.56 -6.54
C ILE A 319 9.42 -7.56 -5.38
N GLY A 320 8.75 -7.27 -4.27
CA GLY A 320 8.81 -8.11 -3.08
C GLY A 320 7.81 -7.73 -2.02
N GLY A 321 8.09 -8.11 -0.77
CA GLY A 321 7.23 -7.86 0.38
C GLY A 321 7.55 -6.57 1.13
N GLY A 322 6.55 -6.02 1.82
CA GLY A 322 6.79 -5.09 2.94
C GLY A 322 6.65 -5.80 4.30
N PRO A 323 7.01 -5.12 5.42
CA PRO A 323 6.90 -5.67 6.76
C PRO A 323 5.51 -6.24 7.08
N ARG A 324 4.43 -5.56 6.65
CA ARG A 324 3.05 -6.02 6.86
C ARG A 324 2.71 -7.29 6.09
N SER A 325 3.09 -7.37 4.81
CA SER A 325 2.86 -8.56 3.99
C SER A 325 3.60 -9.78 4.55
N TRP A 326 4.81 -9.55 5.08
CA TRP A 326 5.60 -10.57 5.75
C TRP A 326 4.94 -10.99 7.05
N ARG A 327 4.52 -10.03 7.90
CA ARG A 327 3.88 -10.33 9.18
C ARG A 327 2.56 -11.10 9.01
N LEU A 328 1.74 -10.74 8.03
CA LEU A 328 0.51 -11.46 7.72
C LEU A 328 0.81 -12.92 7.34
N ARG A 329 1.81 -13.16 6.47
CA ARG A 329 2.24 -14.53 6.14
C ARG A 329 2.68 -15.29 7.39
N GLU A 330 3.49 -14.69 8.27
CA GLU A 330 3.87 -15.35 9.53
C GLU A 330 2.67 -15.74 10.40
N LEU A 331 1.68 -14.85 10.54
CA LEU A 331 0.51 -15.11 11.36
C LEU A 331 -0.36 -16.24 10.78
N PHE A 332 -0.48 -16.31 9.45
CA PHE A 332 -1.25 -17.35 8.78
C PHE A 332 -0.48 -18.66 8.60
N ASP A 333 0.85 -18.63 8.48
CA ASP A 333 1.67 -19.83 8.23
C ASP A 333 2.20 -20.45 9.54
N ALA A 334 2.10 -19.76 10.68
CA ALA A 334 2.54 -20.25 11.98
C ALA A 334 1.89 -21.60 12.37
N ASP A 335 0.63 -21.80 11.99
CA ASP A 335 -0.09 -23.06 12.14
C ASP A 335 -1.07 -23.23 10.96
N PRO A 336 -0.73 -24.07 9.96
CA PRO A 336 -1.58 -24.34 8.80
C PRO A 336 -2.96 -24.89 9.16
N GLU A 337 -3.10 -25.57 10.30
CA GLU A 337 -4.35 -26.18 10.77
C GLU A 337 -5.19 -25.25 11.64
N ARG A 338 -4.64 -24.08 12.04
CA ARG A 338 -5.38 -23.10 12.84
C ARG A 338 -6.63 -22.63 12.10
N LYS A 339 -7.74 -22.65 12.83
CA LYS A 339 -9.01 -22.03 12.46
C LYS A 339 -9.16 -20.68 13.14
N PHE A 340 -9.55 -19.66 12.39
CA PHE A 340 -9.75 -18.30 12.86
C PHE A 340 -11.24 -18.00 13.06
N SER A 341 -11.58 -17.35 14.15
CA SER A 341 -12.87 -16.73 14.38
C SER A 341 -12.89 -15.27 13.92
N PRO A 342 -14.07 -14.65 13.73
CA PRO A 342 -14.16 -13.21 13.52
C PRO A 342 -13.50 -12.40 14.66
N ALA A 343 -13.50 -12.94 15.88
CA ALA A 343 -12.80 -12.32 17.01
C ALA A 343 -11.26 -12.43 16.89
N ASP A 344 -10.73 -13.53 16.32
CA ASP A 344 -9.29 -13.63 16.04
C ASP A 344 -8.85 -12.56 15.04
N PHE A 345 -9.66 -12.27 14.03
CA PHE A 345 -9.41 -11.19 13.07
C PHE A 345 -9.30 -9.85 13.81
N ALA A 346 -10.34 -9.48 14.57
CA ALA A 346 -10.42 -8.19 15.27
C ALA A 346 -9.39 -8.00 16.40
N VAL A 347 -8.93 -9.07 17.06
CA VAL A 347 -8.12 -8.98 18.29
C VAL A 347 -6.70 -9.48 18.11
N HIS A 348 -6.48 -10.54 17.32
CA HIS A 348 -5.16 -11.15 17.19
C HIS A 348 -4.40 -10.71 15.94
N ILE A 349 -5.10 -10.48 14.83
CA ILE A 349 -4.46 -10.08 13.56
C ILE A 349 -4.51 -8.56 13.41
N HIS A 350 -5.70 -7.96 13.47
CA HIS A 350 -5.90 -6.52 13.29
C HIS A 350 -5.06 -5.67 14.25
N LYS A 351 -4.89 -6.13 15.50
CA LYS A 351 -4.14 -5.44 16.56
C LYS A 351 -2.65 -5.79 16.63
N ASP A 352 -2.13 -6.56 15.66
CA ASP A 352 -0.72 -6.93 15.67
C ASP A 352 0.18 -5.70 15.40
N SER A 353 0.99 -5.36 16.40
CA SER A 353 1.92 -4.22 16.40
C SER A 353 3.38 -4.64 16.18
N VAL A 354 3.63 -5.81 15.59
CA VAL A 354 4.99 -6.27 15.29
C VAL A 354 5.38 -5.82 13.88
N CYS A 355 6.49 -5.08 13.77
CA CYS A 355 7.16 -4.87 12.49
C CYS A 355 8.28 -5.92 12.38
N PRO A 356 8.16 -6.93 11.49
CA PRO A 356 9.14 -8.02 11.43
C PRO A 356 10.52 -7.53 11.00
N ALA A 357 10.62 -6.44 10.24
CA ALA A 357 11.92 -5.85 9.89
C ALA A 357 12.63 -5.25 11.11
N VAL A 358 11.91 -4.54 12.00
CA VAL A 358 12.50 -4.01 13.24
C VAL A 358 12.88 -5.14 14.17
N ARG A 359 11.96 -6.12 14.36
CA ARG A 359 12.21 -7.32 15.17
C ARG A 359 13.48 -8.05 14.71
N ASP A 360 13.58 -8.35 13.41
CA ASP A 360 14.68 -9.15 12.89
C ASP A 360 15.99 -8.36 12.83
N LEU A 361 15.98 -7.03 12.61
CA LEU A 361 17.20 -6.23 12.77
C LEU A 361 17.73 -6.34 14.20
N VAL A 362 16.86 -6.22 15.21
CA VAL A 362 17.25 -6.38 16.62
C VAL A 362 17.82 -7.78 16.85
N ASP A 363 17.11 -8.83 16.46
CA ASP A 363 17.53 -10.21 16.71
C ASP A 363 18.86 -10.54 16.01
N PHE A 364 19.05 -10.09 14.76
CA PHE A 364 20.30 -10.29 14.04
C PHE A 364 21.44 -9.41 14.58
N ALA A 365 21.18 -8.17 14.97
CA ALA A 365 22.21 -7.31 15.57
C ALA A 365 22.71 -7.92 16.89
N LEU A 366 21.82 -8.43 17.74
CA LEU A 366 22.21 -9.09 19.00
C LEU A 366 23.10 -10.32 18.78
N LEU A 367 22.90 -11.06 17.68
CA LEU A 367 23.78 -12.15 17.24
C LEU A 367 25.09 -11.66 16.60
N ALA A 368 25.07 -10.48 15.98
CA ALA A 368 26.19 -9.90 15.24
C ALA A 368 27.15 -9.05 16.11
N LEU A 369 26.73 -8.53 17.25
CA LEU A 369 27.58 -7.72 18.13
C LEU A 369 28.64 -8.60 18.80
N ASP A 370 29.90 -8.20 18.70
CA ASP A 370 30.99 -8.81 19.47
C ASP A 370 31.15 -8.17 20.86
N ASP A 371 32.13 -8.64 21.63
CA ASP A 371 32.38 -8.12 22.98
C ASP A 371 32.89 -6.67 22.96
N GLU A 372 33.58 -6.25 21.90
CA GLU A 372 34.11 -4.88 21.75
C GLU A 372 32.96 -3.90 21.49
N ASP A 373 32.03 -4.25 20.60
CA ASP A 373 30.83 -3.47 20.33
C ASP A 373 29.99 -3.24 21.59
N LYS A 374 29.94 -4.22 22.49
CA LYS A 374 29.18 -4.14 23.75
C LYS A 374 29.88 -3.34 24.84
N THR A 375 31.13 -2.88 24.63
CA THR A 375 31.80 -1.96 25.55
C THR A 375 31.38 -0.51 25.36
N ASP A 376 30.81 -0.17 24.20
CA ASP A 376 30.21 1.14 23.94
C ASP A 376 28.94 1.32 24.81
N GLU A 377 28.90 2.40 25.59
CA GLU A 377 27.85 2.64 26.59
C GLU A 377 26.45 2.65 25.98
N GLN A 378 26.26 3.35 24.85
CA GLN A 378 24.97 3.46 24.18
C GLN A 378 24.51 2.12 23.60
N THR A 379 25.45 1.32 23.08
CA THR A 379 25.17 -0.02 22.58
C THR A 379 24.83 -0.99 23.72
N ALA A 380 25.56 -0.94 24.85
CA ALA A 380 25.30 -1.78 26.01
C ALA A 380 23.90 -1.52 26.63
N GLU A 381 23.53 -0.24 26.77
CA GLU A 381 22.19 0.15 27.24
C GLU A 381 21.08 -0.33 26.28
N ALA A 382 21.30 -0.16 24.97
CA ALA A 382 20.37 -0.61 23.94
C ALA A 382 20.15 -2.13 24.00
N VAL A 383 21.22 -2.91 24.17
CA VAL A 383 21.16 -4.37 24.33
C VAL A 383 20.35 -4.73 25.58
N ALA A 384 20.58 -4.07 26.71
CA ALA A 384 19.88 -4.35 27.96
C ALA A 384 18.35 -4.13 27.84
N VAL A 385 17.92 -3.11 27.10
CA VAL A 385 16.49 -2.82 26.88
C VAL A 385 15.88 -3.77 25.85
N LEU A 386 16.57 -4.04 24.74
CA LEU A 386 16.01 -4.79 23.61
C LEU A 386 16.08 -6.31 23.79
N GLN A 387 16.97 -6.83 24.61
CA GLN A 387 17.06 -8.28 24.86
C GLN A 387 15.70 -8.84 25.32
N ASP A 388 15.08 -8.17 26.30
CA ASP A 388 13.85 -8.65 26.96
C ASP A 388 12.57 -8.03 26.36
N TRP A 389 12.68 -7.21 25.31
CA TRP A 389 11.54 -6.59 24.63
C TRP A 389 10.63 -7.64 23.98
N ASP A 390 9.32 -7.52 24.13
CA ASP A 390 8.33 -8.44 23.53
C ASP A 390 8.14 -8.27 22.01
N ARG A 391 8.97 -7.43 21.38
CA ARG A 391 8.99 -7.14 19.94
C ARG A 391 7.76 -6.39 19.41
N ARG A 392 6.90 -5.86 20.30
CA ARG A 392 5.74 -5.03 19.93
C ARG A 392 6.09 -3.54 19.92
N LEU A 393 5.72 -2.86 18.83
CA LEU A 393 5.94 -1.42 18.64
C LEU A 393 4.79 -0.60 19.26
N LEU A 394 4.74 -0.61 20.58
CA LEU A 394 3.78 0.16 21.37
C LEU A 394 4.49 1.28 22.13
N VAL A 395 3.91 2.49 22.14
CA VAL A 395 4.53 3.69 22.74
C VAL A 395 4.79 3.58 24.24
N ASP A 396 4.05 2.70 24.94
CA ASP A 396 4.18 2.44 26.37
C ASP A 396 5.31 1.46 26.70
N SER A 397 5.94 0.86 25.69
CA SER A 397 7.12 0.02 25.86
C SER A 397 8.38 0.86 26.09
N PRO A 398 9.21 0.57 27.12
CA PRO A 398 10.52 1.21 27.29
C PRO A 398 11.46 1.04 26.09
N ALA A 399 11.25 0.00 25.27
CA ALA A 399 12.01 -0.24 24.05
C ALA A 399 11.58 0.65 22.87
N PHE A 400 10.41 1.29 22.94
CA PHE A 400 9.81 1.98 21.79
C PHE A 400 10.67 3.09 21.19
N PRO A 401 11.28 4.02 21.96
CA PRO A 401 12.11 5.07 21.38
C PRO A 401 13.25 4.51 20.53
N LEU A 402 13.90 3.45 21.02
CA LEU A 402 15.00 2.79 20.33
C LEU A 402 14.51 1.96 19.13
N ALA A 403 13.42 1.20 19.29
CA ALA A 403 12.82 0.43 18.20
C ALA A 403 12.31 1.34 17.07
N ARG A 404 11.80 2.53 17.40
CA ARG A 404 11.46 3.57 16.42
C ARG A 404 12.71 4.14 15.74
N LYS A 405 13.80 4.39 16.45
CA LYS A 405 15.06 4.83 15.81
C LYS A 405 15.66 3.79 14.89
N ILE A 406 15.49 2.51 15.22
CA ILE A 406 15.83 1.40 14.31
C ILE A 406 14.99 1.50 13.03
N LEU A 407 13.68 1.70 13.15
CA LEU A 407 12.79 1.90 12.00
C LEU A 407 13.24 3.11 11.15
N ASP A 408 13.47 4.27 11.78
CA ASP A 408 13.97 5.48 11.10
C ASP A 408 15.26 5.19 10.33
N CYS A 409 16.18 4.40 10.91
CA CYS A 409 17.44 4.05 10.26
C CYS A 409 17.25 3.08 9.08
N LEU A 410 16.27 2.17 9.15
CA LEU A 410 15.88 1.31 8.02
C LEU A 410 15.23 2.12 6.89
N ASP A 411 14.43 3.13 7.22
CA ASP A 411 13.78 4.02 6.25
C ASP A 411 14.77 5.01 5.59
N GLU A 412 15.67 5.63 6.36
CA GLU A 412 16.65 6.61 5.88
C GLU A 412 17.85 5.98 5.15
N GLY A 413 18.31 4.82 5.62
CA GLY A 413 19.62 4.26 5.28
C GLY A 413 19.58 3.05 4.37
N PHE A 414 18.45 2.82 3.69
CA PHE A 414 18.14 1.63 2.88
C PHE A 414 19.35 1.07 2.13
N LEU A 415 20.07 0.05 2.65
CA LEU A 415 21.26 -0.56 2.03
C LEU A 415 22.22 0.42 1.29
N GLN A 416 22.15 1.73 1.57
CA GLN A 416 22.25 2.73 0.50
C GLN A 416 23.72 3.03 0.23
N GLY A 417 24.12 3.00 -1.04
CA GLY A 417 25.53 3.13 -1.42
C GLY A 417 26.39 1.94 -0.99
N SER A 418 25.77 0.76 -0.77
CA SER A 418 26.47 -0.51 -0.55
C SER A 418 26.17 -1.50 -1.67
N GLU A 419 27.04 -2.50 -1.85
CA GLU A 419 26.81 -3.62 -2.77
C GLU A 419 25.51 -4.40 -2.46
N LEU A 420 24.98 -4.28 -1.24
CA LEU A 420 23.71 -4.90 -0.86
C LEU A 420 22.50 -4.23 -1.54
N GLU A 421 22.56 -2.93 -1.87
CA GLU A 421 21.46 -2.23 -2.55
C GLU A 421 21.24 -2.75 -3.97
N GLU A 422 22.33 -3.10 -4.67
CA GLU A 422 22.26 -3.69 -6.01
C GLU A 422 21.60 -5.09 -5.97
N ARG A 423 21.94 -5.90 -4.95
CA ARG A 423 21.38 -7.24 -4.74
C ARG A 423 19.93 -7.22 -4.26
N TYR A 424 19.58 -6.27 -3.40
CA TYR A 424 18.28 -6.18 -2.74
C TYR A 424 17.68 -4.77 -2.89
N PRO A 425 17.11 -4.41 -4.06
CA PRO A 425 16.60 -3.06 -4.30
C PRO A 425 15.17 -2.82 -3.75
N GLN A 426 14.62 -1.63 -3.98
CA GLN A 426 13.26 -1.19 -3.58
C GLN A 426 12.97 -1.17 -2.06
N LYS A 427 13.72 -0.37 -1.29
CA LYS A 427 13.45 -0.07 0.13
C LYS A 427 13.03 -1.31 0.95
N TRP A 428 11.75 -1.37 1.32
CA TRP A 428 11.23 -2.44 2.14
C TRP A 428 11.29 -3.83 1.49
N ALA A 429 11.15 -3.95 0.17
CA ALA A 429 11.26 -5.22 -0.54
C ALA A 429 12.65 -5.85 -0.35
N GLY A 430 13.69 -5.06 -0.56
CA GLY A 430 15.07 -5.48 -0.38
C GLY A 430 15.39 -5.91 1.06
N VAL A 431 15.00 -5.09 2.04
CA VAL A 431 15.21 -5.41 3.47
C VAL A 431 14.49 -6.70 3.86
N CYS A 432 13.22 -6.86 3.47
CA CYS A 432 12.45 -8.06 3.78
C CYS A 432 13.07 -9.31 3.13
N ALA A 433 13.52 -9.21 1.87
CA ALA A 433 14.15 -10.32 1.16
C ALA A 433 15.47 -10.75 1.83
N LEU A 434 16.33 -9.79 2.17
CA LEU A 434 17.56 -10.04 2.91
C LEU A 434 17.24 -10.72 4.26
N PHE A 435 16.33 -10.17 5.05
CA PHE A 435 16.03 -10.69 6.39
C PHE A 435 15.37 -12.07 6.37
N ASN A 436 14.48 -12.34 5.40
CA ASN A 436 13.94 -13.68 5.21
C ASN A 436 15.04 -14.71 4.90
N GLN A 437 16.04 -14.34 4.09
CA GLN A 437 17.20 -15.20 3.84
C GLN A 437 18.01 -15.45 5.12
N LEU A 438 18.35 -14.39 5.86
CA LEU A 438 19.09 -14.50 7.12
C LEU A 438 18.34 -15.35 8.14
N ARG A 439 17.03 -15.16 8.26
CA ARG A 439 16.20 -15.89 9.20
C ARG A 439 16.19 -17.38 8.91
N ARG A 440 16.02 -17.79 7.66
CA ARG A 440 16.08 -19.22 7.28
C ARG A 440 17.40 -19.84 7.71
N GLN A 441 18.50 -19.12 7.47
CA GLN A 441 19.81 -19.60 7.85
C GLN A 441 19.95 -19.72 9.37
N VAL A 442 19.60 -18.68 10.12
CA VAL A 442 19.65 -18.70 11.60
C VAL A 442 18.75 -19.80 12.17
N GLN A 443 17.57 -20.04 11.59
CA GLN A 443 16.70 -21.15 12.01
C GLN A 443 17.30 -22.53 11.74
N GLN A 444 18.11 -22.67 10.68
CA GLN A 444 18.74 -23.94 10.31
C GLN A 444 20.05 -24.20 11.07
N THR A 445 20.85 -23.15 11.32
CA THR A 445 22.23 -23.29 11.81
C THR A 445 22.47 -22.65 13.18
N GLY A 446 21.57 -21.77 13.64
CA GLY A 446 21.77 -20.92 14.80
C GLY A 446 22.72 -19.75 14.58
N LEU A 447 23.25 -19.57 13.37
CA LEU A 447 24.31 -18.61 13.06
C LEU A 447 23.94 -17.73 11.86
N LEU A 448 24.42 -16.48 11.88
CA LEU A 448 24.40 -15.59 10.72
C LEU A 448 25.38 -16.09 9.63
N PRO A 449 25.17 -15.71 8.35
CA PRO A 449 26.16 -15.97 7.31
C PRO A 449 27.50 -15.31 7.59
N ASP A 450 28.55 -15.99 7.16
CA ASP A 450 29.92 -15.45 7.13
C ASP A 450 30.07 -14.49 5.93
N GLU A 451 29.28 -13.43 5.94
CA GLU A 451 29.28 -12.36 4.93
C GLU A 451 29.60 -11.03 5.63
N PRO A 452 30.85 -10.54 5.58
CA PRO A 452 31.28 -9.36 6.32
C PRO A 452 30.44 -8.11 6.06
N LEU A 453 29.99 -7.91 4.82
CA LEU A 453 29.15 -6.78 4.43
C LEU A 453 27.81 -6.79 5.15
N VAL A 454 27.15 -7.96 5.24
CA VAL A 454 25.87 -8.11 5.94
C VAL A 454 26.06 -7.86 7.43
N ARG A 455 27.07 -8.49 8.06
CA ARG A 455 27.36 -8.32 9.49
C ARG A 455 27.64 -6.85 9.81
N GLN A 456 28.50 -6.19 9.03
CA GLN A 456 28.86 -4.79 9.21
C GLN A 456 27.64 -3.88 9.04
N TRP A 457 26.79 -4.13 8.03
CA TRP A 457 25.58 -3.34 7.82
C TRP A 457 24.59 -3.48 8.97
N LEU A 458 24.35 -4.71 9.48
CA LEU A 458 23.47 -4.95 10.63
C LEU A 458 23.96 -4.19 11.87
N VAL A 459 25.24 -4.35 12.23
CA VAL A 459 25.84 -3.70 13.40
C VAL A 459 25.85 -2.19 13.24
N ASN A 460 26.24 -1.66 12.09
CA ASN A 460 26.27 -0.21 11.86
C ASN A 460 24.88 0.41 11.91
N THR A 461 23.87 -0.24 11.33
CA THR A 461 22.49 0.26 11.35
C THR A 461 21.94 0.25 12.78
N PHE A 462 22.20 -0.81 13.54
CA PHE A 462 21.83 -0.90 14.95
C PHE A 462 22.52 0.19 15.80
N LYS A 463 23.86 0.30 15.73
CA LYS A 463 24.62 1.31 16.47
C LYS A 463 24.20 2.73 16.09
N LYS A 464 23.94 3.00 14.80
CA LYS A 464 23.41 4.29 14.33
C LYS A 464 22.09 4.64 15.03
N ALA A 465 21.20 3.67 15.23
CA ALA A 465 19.97 3.88 16.00
C ALA A 465 20.26 4.13 17.49
N CYS A 466 21.19 3.40 18.11
CA CYS A 466 21.61 3.62 19.50
C CYS A 466 22.14 5.04 19.74
N TYR A 467 23.06 5.53 18.89
CA TYR A 467 23.60 6.89 18.97
C TYR A 467 22.55 7.99 18.75
N ARG A 468 21.43 7.65 18.11
CA ARG A 468 20.34 8.58 17.81
C ARG A 468 19.16 8.44 18.76
N ARG A 469 19.22 7.57 19.78
CA ARG A 469 18.12 7.30 20.72
C ARG A 469 17.50 8.57 21.28
N ASP A 470 18.34 9.51 21.69
CA ASP A 470 17.93 10.74 22.37
C ASP A 470 17.68 11.90 21.38
N GLN A 471 17.89 11.67 20.07
CA GLN A 471 17.49 12.65 19.07
C GLN A 471 15.97 12.71 18.98
N PRO A 472 15.37 13.91 18.80
CA PRO A 472 13.95 14.04 18.54
C PRO A 472 13.52 13.05 17.46
N LEU A 473 12.40 12.38 17.69
CA LEU A 473 11.84 11.46 16.71
C LEU A 473 11.50 12.27 15.47
N ALA A 474 12.03 11.87 14.31
CA ALA A 474 11.71 12.57 13.08
C ALA A 474 10.19 12.45 12.89
N PRO A 475 9.47 13.57 12.64
CA PRO A 475 8.08 13.46 12.20
C PRO A 475 8.10 12.56 10.97
N GLN A 476 7.34 11.47 11.02
CA GLN A 476 7.38 10.42 10.01
C GLN A 476 7.14 11.06 8.64
N ALA A 477 8.21 11.18 7.82
CA ALA A 477 8.24 11.86 6.52
C ALA A 477 7.08 12.85 6.31
N ASP A 478 6.95 13.82 7.22
CA ASP A 478 5.86 14.77 7.19
C ASP A 478 6.18 15.77 6.07
N THR A 479 5.68 15.46 4.87
CA THR A 479 5.76 16.39 3.72
C THR A 479 4.83 17.59 3.91
N THR A 480 4.12 17.70 5.04
CA THR A 480 2.99 18.61 5.23
C THR A 480 3.14 19.56 6.43
N GLY A 481 3.91 19.21 7.47
CA GLY A 481 4.10 19.99 8.70
C GLY A 481 3.01 19.83 9.77
N TRP A 482 2.11 18.84 9.66
CA TRP A 482 0.91 18.69 10.50
C TRP A 482 0.98 17.62 11.60
N VAL A 483 2.07 16.83 11.69
CA VAL A 483 2.38 16.09 12.93
C VAL A 483 3.17 17.02 13.84
N ARG A 484 2.49 17.98 14.47
CA ARG A 484 3.10 18.85 15.47
C ARG A 484 2.21 18.97 16.70
N GLN A 485 2.37 18.00 17.59
CA GLN A 485 2.80 18.27 18.96
C GLN A 485 3.04 16.93 19.67
N LEU A 486 4.29 16.69 20.08
CA LEU A 486 4.47 16.12 21.42
C LEU A 486 3.87 17.19 22.34
N VAL A 487 2.60 17.04 22.72
CA VAL A 487 2.08 17.87 23.79
C VAL A 487 2.85 17.39 25.02
N GLU A 488 3.84 18.17 25.45
CA GLU A 488 4.26 18.15 26.84
C GLU A 488 2.99 18.45 27.64
N LEU A 489 2.29 17.38 28.06
CA LEU A 489 1.31 17.49 29.13
C LEU A 489 2.07 18.12 30.29
N GLU A 490 1.51 19.19 30.88
CA GLU A 490 2.10 19.92 32.01
C GLU A 490 2.81 18.93 32.95
N GLU A 491 4.09 19.18 33.20
CA GLU A 491 5.03 18.24 33.84
C GLU A 491 4.35 17.36 34.90
N PRO A 492 4.29 16.03 34.73
CA PRO A 492 4.05 15.16 35.86
C PRO A 492 5.20 15.39 36.84
N ALA A 493 4.88 15.48 38.14
CA ALA A 493 5.88 15.64 39.20
C ALA A 493 7.05 14.67 38.97
N ALA A 494 8.28 15.19 39.09
CA ALA A 494 9.55 14.62 38.63
C ALA A 494 9.97 13.24 39.21
N GLU A 495 9.05 12.47 39.78
CA GLU A 495 9.27 11.08 40.22
C GLU A 495 8.55 10.03 39.33
N GLU A 496 7.75 10.44 38.33
CA GLU A 496 7.01 9.52 37.42
C GLU A 496 7.25 9.73 35.91
N ALA A 497 8.27 10.50 35.52
CA ALA A 497 8.57 10.76 34.11
C ALA A 497 9.25 9.56 33.41
N THR A 498 8.50 8.51 33.14
CA THR A 498 8.86 7.53 32.10
C THR A 498 8.65 8.15 30.72
N ALA A 499 9.56 7.89 29.79
CA ALA A 499 9.68 8.50 28.46
C ALA A 499 8.53 8.24 27.46
N SER A 500 7.27 8.53 27.82
CA SER A 500 6.13 8.49 26.90
C SER A 500 5.75 9.90 26.48
N ALA A 501 6.46 10.47 25.51
CA ALA A 501 5.95 11.65 24.84
C ALA A 501 4.69 11.21 24.06
N ALA A 502 3.52 11.69 24.47
CA ALA A 502 2.25 11.26 23.89
C ALA A 502 2.19 11.68 22.41
N TYR A 503 2.01 10.71 21.51
CA TYR A 503 1.73 10.98 20.11
C TYR A 503 0.28 11.45 20.00
N ILE A 504 0.06 12.71 19.64
CA ILE A 504 -1.27 13.25 19.38
C ILE A 504 -1.32 13.67 17.92
N ARG A 505 -2.33 13.14 17.20
CA ARG A 505 -2.61 13.51 15.82
C ARG A 505 -3.52 14.73 15.81
N HIS A 506 -3.08 15.78 15.13
CA HIS A 506 -3.92 16.92 14.78
C HIS A 506 -4.60 16.64 13.44
N MET A 507 -5.92 16.81 13.38
CA MET A 507 -6.74 16.56 12.20
C MET A 507 -7.44 17.87 11.81
N PRO A 508 -6.84 18.66 10.90
CA PRO A 508 -7.38 19.93 10.44
C PRO A 508 -8.78 19.75 9.82
N TYR A 509 -9.71 20.65 10.14
CA TYR A 509 -11.05 20.61 9.56
C TYR A 509 -11.08 20.94 8.07
N MET A 510 -11.76 20.07 7.31
CA MET A 510 -11.72 20.04 5.84
C MET A 510 -10.27 19.98 5.32
N GLY A 511 -9.38 19.37 6.12
CA GLY A 511 -8.07 18.96 5.68
C GLY A 511 -8.23 17.96 4.56
N VAL A 512 -7.33 18.03 3.59
CA VAL A 512 -7.23 16.98 2.59
C VAL A 512 -6.32 15.86 3.11
N PRO A 513 -6.48 14.63 2.59
CA PRO A 513 -5.58 13.54 2.91
C PRO A 513 -4.12 13.90 2.69
N GLU A 514 -3.24 13.41 3.56
CA GLU A 514 -1.81 13.65 3.44
C GLU A 514 -1.26 13.14 2.10
N GLY A 515 -0.26 13.87 1.58
CA GLY A 515 0.48 13.50 0.38
C GLY A 515 -0.23 13.79 -0.95
N ILE A 516 -1.24 14.66 -0.97
CA ILE A 516 -1.90 15.10 -2.21
C ILE A 516 -1.59 16.56 -2.59
N GLY A 517 -0.73 17.23 -1.83
CA GLY A 517 -0.28 18.61 -2.04
C GLY A 517 -1.28 19.69 -1.63
N ALA A 518 -2.52 19.35 -1.30
CA ALA A 518 -3.54 20.32 -0.88
C ALA A 518 -3.53 20.58 0.64
N GLU A 519 -2.83 19.76 1.43
CA GLU A 519 -2.57 19.94 2.87
C GLU A 519 -1.98 21.32 3.18
N ARG A 520 -1.33 21.95 2.20
CA ARG A 520 -0.77 23.31 2.28
C ARG A 520 -1.82 24.39 2.57
N PHE A 521 -3.10 24.11 2.38
CA PHE A 521 -4.18 25.05 2.65
C PHE A 521 -4.54 25.10 4.15
N GLY A 522 -4.10 24.13 4.95
CA GLY A 522 -4.40 24.05 6.38
C GLY A 522 -5.89 23.82 6.69
N SER A 523 -6.28 24.09 7.93
CA SER A 523 -7.67 24.00 8.37
C SER A 523 -8.52 25.12 7.77
N PHE A 524 -9.70 24.77 7.26
CA PHE A 524 -10.71 25.74 6.82
C PHE A 524 -11.49 26.35 8.00
N ASN A 525 -11.51 25.68 9.14
CA ASN A 525 -12.11 26.17 10.38
C ASN A 525 -11.34 25.60 11.58
N PRO A 526 -10.33 26.32 12.10
CA PRO A 526 -9.51 25.84 13.21
C PRO A 526 -10.29 25.47 14.48
N ASP A 527 -11.45 26.11 14.72
CA ASP A 527 -12.32 25.80 15.87
C ASP A 527 -13.00 24.42 15.74
N ALA A 528 -12.97 23.81 14.55
CA ALA A 528 -13.50 22.49 14.27
C ALA A 528 -12.40 21.42 14.07
N ASP A 529 -11.14 21.77 14.30
CA ASP A 529 -10.04 20.82 14.28
C ASP A 529 -10.23 19.75 15.35
N LEU A 530 -9.78 18.53 15.06
CA LEU A 530 -9.81 17.43 16.01
C LEU A 530 -8.39 17.11 16.48
N LEU A 531 -8.27 16.71 17.74
CA LEU A 531 -7.06 16.10 18.30
C LEU A 531 -7.38 14.66 18.67
N SER A 532 -6.51 13.74 18.31
CA SER A 532 -6.64 12.36 18.75
C SER A 532 -6.35 12.23 20.26
N PRO A 533 -6.88 11.18 20.92
CA PRO A 533 -6.25 10.64 22.11
C PRO A 533 -4.78 10.27 21.83
N PRO A 534 -3.94 10.12 22.87
CA PRO A 534 -2.59 9.59 22.71
C PRO A 534 -2.58 8.27 21.92
N LEU A 535 -1.80 8.21 20.85
CA LEU A 535 -1.67 7.01 20.02
C LEU A 535 -0.81 5.98 20.74
N GLN A 536 -1.26 4.73 20.75
CA GLN A 536 -0.53 3.57 21.27
C GLN A 536 0.35 2.91 20.22
N CYS A 537 -0.11 2.88 18.96
CA CYS A 537 0.63 2.30 17.83
C CYS A 537 0.58 3.25 16.64
N PRO A 538 1.47 4.26 16.56
CA PRO A 538 1.46 5.24 15.48
C PRO A 538 2.10 4.72 14.18
N LEU A 539 2.71 3.54 14.18
CA LEU A 539 3.62 3.12 13.12
C LEU A 539 2.90 2.38 11.99
N VAL A 540 2.82 2.98 10.81
CA VAL A 540 2.16 2.39 9.63
C VAL A 540 2.83 1.12 9.05
N GLN A 541 4.02 0.74 9.56
CA GLN A 541 4.72 -0.49 9.18
C GLN A 541 4.18 -1.74 9.90
N THR A 542 3.27 -1.59 10.86
CA THR A 542 2.58 -2.69 11.56
C THR A 542 1.18 -2.93 10.98
N ILE A 543 0.55 -4.06 11.32
CA ILE A 543 -0.82 -4.34 10.86
C ILE A 543 -1.78 -3.37 11.54
N TRP A 544 -1.68 -3.22 12.86
CA TRP A 544 -2.37 -2.15 13.57
C TRP A 544 -1.58 -0.86 13.48
N SER A 545 -2.17 0.19 12.93
CA SER A 545 -1.62 1.54 13.01
C SER A 545 -2.76 2.53 13.17
N GLN A 546 -2.72 3.34 14.22
CA GLN A 546 -3.74 4.36 14.41
C GLN A 546 -3.62 5.46 13.34
N GLU A 547 -2.42 5.79 12.88
CA GLU A 547 -2.25 6.81 11.83
C GLU A 547 -2.92 6.42 10.51
N GLY A 548 -2.90 5.14 10.14
CA GLY A 548 -3.48 4.64 8.89
C GLY A 548 -4.89 4.07 8.99
N ASN A 549 -5.37 3.63 10.16
CA ASN A 549 -6.63 2.88 10.25
C ASN A 549 -7.88 3.80 10.25
N SER A 550 -8.12 4.50 9.15
CA SER A 550 -9.31 5.35 8.94
C SER A 550 -10.57 4.57 8.64
N TYR A 551 -10.44 3.37 8.06
CA TYR A 551 -11.53 2.44 7.86
C TYR A 551 -11.04 1.00 7.98
N CYS A 552 -11.86 0.14 8.56
CA CYS A 552 -11.68 -1.31 8.46
C CYS A 552 -13.04 -2.00 8.43
N GLN A 553 -13.16 -3.11 7.70
CA GLN A 553 -14.31 -4.01 7.78
C GLN A 553 -13.87 -5.44 8.07
N ILE A 554 -14.67 -6.17 8.84
CA ILE A 554 -14.56 -7.63 9.01
C ILE A 554 -15.91 -8.23 8.64
N VAL A 555 -15.93 -9.02 7.57
CA VAL A 555 -17.15 -9.60 7.02
C VAL A 555 -17.19 -11.09 7.34
N ASP A 556 -18.18 -11.52 8.12
CA ASP A 556 -18.44 -12.92 8.44
C ASP A 556 -19.49 -13.48 7.45
N LEU A 557 -19.06 -14.29 6.48
CA LEU A 557 -19.97 -14.85 5.47
C LEU A 557 -20.81 -16.03 6.00
N ALA A 558 -20.60 -16.47 7.25
CA ALA A 558 -21.54 -17.38 7.91
C ALA A 558 -22.77 -16.64 8.43
N ASP A 559 -22.61 -15.39 8.85
CA ASP A 559 -23.65 -14.55 9.41
C ASP A 559 -23.33 -13.08 9.14
N ILE A 560 -23.88 -12.57 8.03
CA ILE A 560 -23.53 -11.25 7.50
C ILE A 560 -23.91 -10.11 8.46
N ASP A 561 -24.88 -10.34 9.34
CA ASP A 561 -25.34 -9.36 10.33
C ASP A 561 -24.38 -9.21 11.51
N ARG A 562 -23.43 -10.15 11.66
CA ARG A 562 -22.34 -10.07 12.63
C ARG A 562 -21.09 -9.40 12.09
N SER A 563 -21.15 -8.85 10.87
CA SER A 563 -20.05 -8.10 10.27
C SER A 563 -19.75 -6.84 11.10
N LEU A 564 -18.48 -6.45 11.10
CA LEU A 564 -17.96 -5.34 11.89
C LEU A 564 -17.36 -4.29 10.96
N ALA A 565 -17.41 -3.02 11.37
CA ALA A 565 -16.73 -1.94 10.68
C ALA A 565 -16.20 -0.88 11.65
N LEU A 566 -15.23 -0.11 11.18
CA LEU A 566 -14.70 1.10 11.80
C LEU A 566 -14.64 2.18 10.72
N LEU A 567 -15.07 3.41 11.03
CA LEU A 567 -14.87 4.58 10.19
C LEU A 567 -14.48 5.77 11.08
N ALA A 568 -13.19 6.08 11.15
CA ALA A 568 -12.67 7.20 11.93
C ALA A 568 -12.59 8.49 11.09
N PRO A 569 -12.77 9.67 11.70
CA PRO A 569 -13.15 9.92 13.10
C PRO A 569 -14.66 9.75 13.37
N GLY A 570 -15.47 9.83 12.32
CA GLY A 570 -16.93 9.73 12.34
C GLY A 570 -17.49 9.83 10.92
N ILE A 571 -18.80 9.62 10.76
CA ILE A 571 -19.46 9.63 9.43
C ILE A 571 -19.87 11.05 8.98
N SER A 572 -19.93 12.03 9.88
CA SER A 572 -20.45 13.36 9.58
C SER A 572 -19.34 14.40 9.41
N GLU A 573 -19.42 15.21 8.35
CA GLU A 573 -18.54 16.37 8.15
C GLU A 573 -19.01 17.65 8.89
N ASN A 574 -20.18 17.61 9.53
CA ASN A 574 -20.71 18.76 10.27
C ASN A 574 -20.14 18.76 11.69
N PRO A 575 -19.36 19.78 12.10
CA PRO A 575 -18.76 19.85 13.44
C PRO A 575 -19.78 19.85 14.59
N GLN A 576 -21.04 20.19 14.31
CA GLN A 576 -22.13 20.18 15.30
C GLN A 576 -22.85 18.83 15.41
N SER A 577 -22.53 17.88 14.53
CA SER A 577 -23.12 16.55 14.54
C SER A 577 -22.54 15.72 15.69
N PRO A 578 -23.36 14.95 16.44
CA PRO A 578 -22.83 13.98 17.39
C PRO A 578 -21.93 12.93 16.70
N HIS A 579 -22.12 12.71 15.40
CA HIS A 579 -21.36 11.73 14.61
C HIS A 579 -20.16 12.31 13.85
N HIS A 580 -19.67 13.48 14.27
CA HIS A 580 -18.47 14.11 13.70
C HIS A 580 -17.19 13.35 14.11
N ALA A 581 -17.12 12.91 15.37
CA ALA A 581 -15.93 12.30 15.96
C ALA A 581 -16.25 11.14 16.95
N ASP A 582 -17.46 10.60 16.89
CA ASP A 582 -17.95 9.57 17.83
C ASP A 582 -17.24 8.22 17.72
N GLN A 583 -16.55 7.94 16.61
CA GLN A 583 -15.79 6.72 16.42
C GLN A 583 -14.33 6.84 16.86
N VAL A 584 -13.85 8.03 17.25
CA VAL A 584 -12.48 8.23 17.77
C VAL A 584 -12.16 7.31 18.97
N PRO A 585 -13.04 7.12 19.98
CA PRO A 585 -12.74 6.20 21.09
C PRO A 585 -12.63 4.73 20.67
N ILE A 586 -13.40 4.32 19.65
CA ILE A 586 -13.36 2.96 19.12
C ILE A 586 -12.05 2.77 18.35
N TRP A 587 -11.73 3.70 17.45
CA TRP A 587 -10.49 3.72 16.69
C TRP A 587 -9.24 3.70 17.59
N SER A 588 -9.24 4.50 18.67
CA SER A 588 -8.07 4.62 19.55
C SER A 588 -7.68 3.32 20.25
N THR A 589 -8.59 2.35 20.30
CA THR A 589 -8.36 1.02 20.88
C THR A 589 -8.27 -0.10 19.84
N GLY A 590 -8.30 0.24 18.53
CA GLY A 590 -8.41 -0.73 17.44
C GLY A 590 -9.72 -1.53 17.47
N GLY A 591 -10.79 -0.92 17.97
CA GLY A 591 -12.10 -1.52 18.10
C GLY A 591 -12.92 -1.44 16.81
N PHE A 592 -14.11 -2.04 16.86
CA PHE A 592 -15.09 -2.01 15.78
C PHE A 592 -16.49 -1.80 16.34
N ARG A 593 -17.40 -1.35 15.49
CA ARG A 593 -18.85 -1.39 15.72
C ARG A 593 -19.51 -2.43 14.83
N GLU A 594 -20.75 -2.78 15.15
CA GLU A 594 -21.58 -3.63 14.31
C GLU A 594 -21.89 -2.94 12.96
N ALA A 595 -21.92 -3.73 11.90
CA ALA A 595 -22.18 -3.29 10.54
C ALA A 595 -23.12 -4.27 9.82
N PRO A 596 -24.37 -4.47 10.30
CA PRO A 596 -25.28 -5.45 9.73
C PRO A 596 -25.77 -5.08 8.32
N LEU A 597 -26.26 -6.08 7.57
CA LEU A 597 -26.81 -5.89 6.22
C LEU A 597 -28.33 -6.15 6.17
N GLY A 598 -28.81 -7.09 6.98
CA GLY A 598 -30.20 -7.47 7.13
C GLY A 598 -31.03 -6.34 7.72
N ARG A 599 -32.19 -6.08 7.11
CA ARG A 599 -33.08 -4.98 7.50
C ARG A 599 -33.40 -4.98 9.00
N THR A 600 -33.75 -6.12 9.57
CA THR A 600 -34.08 -6.24 10.99
C THR A 600 -32.91 -5.83 11.89
N ALA A 601 -31.70 -6.27 11.56
CA ALA A 601 -30.49 -5.95 12.33
C ALA A 601 -30.10 -4.47 12.16
N VAL A 602 -30.25 -3.92 10.95
CA VAL A 602 -30.05 -2.48 10.68
C VAL A 602 -31.04 -1.61 11.45
N GLU A 603 -32.33 -1.97 11.43
CA GLU A 603 -33.38 -1.25 12.19
C GLU A 603 -33.16 -1.35 13.71
N ALA A 604 -32.54 -2.45 14.19
CA ALA A 604 -32.24 -2.63 15.62
C ALA A 604 -31.16 -1.67 16.14
N ILE A 605 -30.23 -1.23 15.28
CA ILE A 605 -29.16 -0.28 15.62
C ILE A 605 -29.43 1.14 15.12
N ALA A 606 -30.61 1.41 14.54
CA ALA A 606 -30.93 2.70 13.96
C ALA A 606 -31.17 3.77 15.03
N GLU A 607 -30.43 4.88 14.97
CA GLU A 607 -30.62 6.01 15.87
C GLU A 607 -31.69 7.00 15.39
N SER A 608 -31.86 7.12 14.07
CA SER A 608 -32.89 7.97 13.47
C SER A 608 -33.38 7.41 12.14
N ALA A 609 -34.61 7.79 11.76
CA ALA A 609 -35.20 7.41 10.49
C ALA A 609 -35.84 8.65 9.83
N LYS A 610 -35.58 8.84 8.54
CA LYS A 610 -36.17 9.92 7.74
C LYS A 610 -36.81 9.34 6.49
N PHE A 611 -38.08 9.67 6.27
CA PHE A 611 -38.82 9.29 5.08
C PHE A 611 -38.86 10.48 4.12
N ILE A 612 -38.31 10.30 2.92
CA ILE A 612 -38.34 11.29 1.85
C ILE A 612 -39.36 10.81 0.83
N LEU A 613 -40.47 11.56 0.70
CA LEU A 613 -41.50 11.31 -0.29
C LEU A 613 -41.21 12.23 -1.49
N TYR A 614 -40.98 11.63 -2.65
CA TYR A 614 -40.70 12.33 -3.91
C TYR A 614 -41.98 12.61 -4.70
#